data_AF-A0A0A9GKS7-F1
#
_entry.id   AF-A0A0A9GKS7-F1
#
_cell.length_a   1.000
_cell.length_b   1.000
_cell.length_c   1.000
_cell.angle_alpha   90.00
_cell.angle_beta   90.00
_cell.angle_gamma   90.00
#
_symmetry.space_group_name_H-M   'P 1'
#
loop_
_entity.id
_entity.type
_entity.pdbx_description
1 polymer ?
#
loop_
_entity_poly.entity_id
_entity_poly.type
_entity_poly.pdbx_seq_one_letter_code
_entity_poly.pdbx_strand_id
1 'polypeptide(L)' 'MDMAVERGEALSVQVNMMHLVKSLHCHLAKPDCTFYGIAPQGACLTVIFQYFIPGTRLTDKSISFYCRLPVLDPGSS' A
#
# COMPACT_ATOMS: atom_id res chain seq x y z
N MET A 1 -0.59 -16.15 -12.33
CA MET A 1 -1.12 -14.87 -11.82
C MET A 1 -2.64 -14.87 -11.83
N ASP A 2 -3.27 -15.39 -12.88
CA ASP A 2 -4.73 -15.37 -13.03
C ASP A 2 -5.48 -16.19 -11.96
N MET A 3 -4.91 -17.29 -11.47
CA MET A 3 -5.58 -18.16 -10.50
C MET A 3 -5.93 -17.48 -9.16
N ALA A 4 -5.13 -16.54 -8.64
CA ALA A 4 -5.39 -15.90 -7.35
C ALA A 4 -6.43 -14.75 -7.46
N VAL A 5 -6.48 -14.09 -8.63
CA VAL A 5 -7.47 -13.03 -8.92
C VAL A 5 -8.83 -13.65 -9.26
N GLU A 6 -8.85 -14.72 -10.07
CA GLU A 6 -10.09 -15.42 -10.44
C GLU A 6 -10.72 -16.17 -9.26
N ARG A 7 -9.93 -16.60 -8.26
CA ARG A 7 -10.42 -17.24 -7.03
C ARG A 7 -10.91 -16.28 -5.96
N GLY A 8 -10.79 -14.96 -6.17
CA GLY A 8 -11.15 -13.95 -5.17
C GLY A 8 -10.15 -13.83 -4.00
N GLU A 9 -9.10 -14.65 -3.98
CA GLU A 9 -8.04 -14.66 -2.97
C GLU A 9 -7.16 -13.39 -3.01
N ALA A 10 -7.16 -12.66 -4.13
CA ALA A 10 -6.46 -11.38 -4.29
C ALA A 10 -7.30 -10.12 -3.96
N LEU A 11 -8.56 -10.28 -3.51
CA LEU A 11 -9.46 -9.15 -3.20
C LEU A 11 -9.23 -8.56 -1.80
N SER A 12 -8.69 -9.36 -0.88
CA SER A 12 -8.39 -8.93 0.49
C SER A 12 -7.10 -9.55 0.98
N VAL A 13 -6.20 -8.72 1.51
CA VAL A 13 -4.95 -9.17 2.13
C VAL A 13 -4.92 -8.72 3.58
N GLN A 14 -4.48 -9.60 4.47
CA GLN A 14 -4.24 -9.26 5.86
C GLN A 14 -2.83 -8.68 6.00
N VAL A 15 -2.69 -7.57 6.72
CA VAL A 15 -1.39 -6.92 6.97
C VAL A 15 -1.30 -6.49 8.43
N ASN A 16 -0.08 -6.41 8.96
CA ASN A 16 0.12 -5.93 10.32
C ASN A 16 -0.09 -4.40 10.42
N MET A 17 -1.15 -3.96 11.13
CA MET A 17 -1.46 -2.54 11.31
C MET A 17 -0.36 -1.75 12.02
N MET A 18 0.42 -2.37 12.93
CA MET A 18 1.53 -1.69 13.60
C MET A 18 2.59 -1.23 12.59
N HIS A 19 2.87 -2.06 11.57
CA HIS A 19 3.86 -1.72 10.55
C HIS A 19 3.35 -0.62 9.61
N LEU A 20 2.05 -0.63 9.31
CA LEU A 20 1.39 0.43 8.54
C LEU A 20 1.37 1.77 9.29
N VAL A 21 1.00 1.79 10.57
CA VAL A 21 0.94 3.03 11.35
C VAL A 21 2.33 3.63 11.57
N LYS A 22 3.35 2.80 11.87
CA LYS A 22 4.75 3.28 11.94
C LYS A 22 5.21 3.92 10.65
N SER A 23 4.81 3.36 9.51
CA SER A 23 5.10 3.88 8.18
C SER A 23 4.44 5.25 7.94
N LEU A 24 3.21 5.45 8.42
CA LEU A 24 2.45 6.69 8.29
C LEU A 24 2.93 7.81 9.24
N HIS A 25 3.33 7.47 10.47
CA HIS A 25 3.75 8.45 11.48
C HIS A 25 4.97 9.28 11.07
N CYS A 26 5.82 8.79 10.16
CA CYS A 26 6.99 9.52 9.69
C CYS A 26 6.66 10.79 8.91
N HIS A 27 5.46 10.92 8.33
CA HIS A 27 5.18 12.00 7.38
C HIS A 27 4.23 13.09 7.86
N LEU A 28 3.49 12.94 8.98
CA LEU A 28 2.55 13.91 9.61
C LEU A 28 1.58 14.69 8.69
N ALA A 29 1.62 14.46 7.38
CA ALA A 29 0.84 15.12 6.36
C ALA A 29 -0.19 14.13 5.84
N LYS A 30 -1.41 14.63 5.62
CA LYS A 30 -2.46 13.86 4.97
C LYS A 30 -2.10 13.71 3.48
N PRO A 31 -2.04 12.50 2.93
CA PRO A 31 -1.80 12.31 1.50
C PRO A 31 -3.01 12.79 0.68
N ASP A 32 -2.74 13.36 -0.50
CA ASP A 32 -3.78 13.79 -1.45
C ASP A 32 -4.35 12.59 -2.22
N CYS A 33 -3.50 11.61 -2.54
CA CYS A 33 -3.87 10.39 -3.24
C CYS A 33 -3.15 9.18 -2.61
N THR A 34 -3.79 8.01 -2.61
CA THR A 34 -3.19 6.76 -2.15
C THR A 34 -3.45 5.67 -3.17
N PHE A 35 -2.41 4.94 -3.54
CA PHE A 35 -2.47 3.83 -4.48
C PHE A 35 -1.96 2.57 -3.78
N TYR A 36 -2.55 1.42 -4.09
CA TYR A 36 -2.12 0.15 -3.53
C TYR A 36 -2.12 -0.94 -4.60
N GLY A 37 -1.23 -1.91 -4.45
CA GLY A 37 -1.11 -3.03 -5.37
C GLY A 37 -0.43 -4.22 -4.72
N ILE A 38 -0.87 -5.41 -5.08
CA ILE A 38 -0.26 -6.67 -4.64
C ILE A 38 0.71 -7.09 -5.75
N ALA A 39 1.97 -7.36 -5.38
CA ALA A 39 2.97 -7.71 -6.38
C ALA A 39 2.67 -9.09 -7.01
N PRO A 40 2.81 -9.24 -8.34
CA PRO A 40 2.67 -10.50 -9.08
C PRO A 40 3.36 -11.73 -8.49
N GLN A 41 4.45 -11.47 -7.78
CA GLN A 41 5.43 -12.45 -7.34
C GLN A 41 5.45 -12.61 -5.81
N GLY A 42 4.56 -11.96 -5.04
CA GLY A 42 4.78 -11.95 -3.61
C GLY A 42 3.66 -11.53 -2.67
N ALA A 43 3.72 -12.19 -1.52
CA ALA A 43 3.06 -11.94 -0.24
C ALA A 43 3.39 -10.56 0.38
N CYS A 44 3.34 -9.47 -0.40
CA CYS A 44 3.41 -8.11 0.13
C CYS A 44 2.48 -7.14 -0.59
N LEU A 45 1.82 -6.28 0.19
CA LEU A 45 1.02 -5.15 -0.26
C LEU A 45 1.92 -3.94 -0.40
N THR A 46 2.00 -3.38 -1.61
CA THR A 46 2.67 -2.10 -1.84
C THR A 46 1.65 -0.98 -1.70
N VAL A 47 1.96 0.04 -0.91
CA VAL A 47 1.16 1.25 -0.75
C VAL A 47 2.00 2.47 -1.08
N ILE A 48 1.45 3.34 -1.92
CA ILE A 48 2.07 4.57 -2.39
C ILE A 48 1.20 5.74 -1.94
N PHE A 49 1.77 6.63 -1.16
CA PHE A 49 1.13 7.86 -0.71
C PHE A 49 1.70 9.02 -1.51
N GLN A 50 0.82 9.73 -2.19
CA GLN A 50 1.17 10.80 -3.11
C GLN A 50 0.61 12.12 -2.60
N TYR A 51 1.45 13.14 -2.65
CA TYR A 51 1.14 14.50 -2.21
C TYR A 51 1.26 15.44 -3.40
N PHE A 52 0.47 16.50 -3.40
CA PHE A 52 0.47 17.53 -4.42
C PHE A 52 1.14 18.79 -3.91
N ILE A 53 1.81 19.51 -4.81
CA ILE A 53 2.35 20.83 -4.50
C ILE A 53 1.17 21.76 -4.22
N PRO A 54 1.14 22.46 -3.07
CA PRO A 54 0.03 23.34 -2.70
C PRO A 54 -0.35 24.31 -3.83
N GLY A 55 -1.65 24.40 -4.12
CA GLY A 55 -2.16 25.26 -5.21
C GLY A 55 -2.03 24.68 -6.62
N THR A 56 -1.52 23.45 -6.77
CA THR A 56 -1.40 22.77 -8.07
C THR A 56 -2.03 21.37 -8.02
N ARG A 57 -2.15 20.72 -9.19
CA ARG A 57 -2.46 19.29 -9.30
C ARG A 57 -1.22 18.45 -9.65
N LEU A 58 -0.03 19.02 -9.44
CA LEU A 58 1.22 18.36 -9.74
C LEU A 58 1.69 17.58 -8.52
N THR A 59 2.11 16.33 -8.74
CA THR A 59 2.73 15.51 -7.72
C THR A 59 4.03 16.13 -7.21
N ASP A 60 4.14 16.26 -5.89
CA ASP A 60 5.40 16.51 -5.23
C ASP A 60 6.19 15.21 -5.09
N LYS A 61 7.19 15.05 -5.96
CA LYS A 61 8.07 13.87 -5.99
C LYS A 61 9.04 13.82 -4.82
N SER A 62 9.24 14.93 -4.09
CA SER A 62 10.18 14.99 -2.97
C SER A 62 9.65 14.34 -1.69
N ILE A 63 8.32 14.17 -1.58
CA ILE A 63 7.64 13.68 -0.38
C ILE A 63 6.79 12.42 -0.63
N SER A 64 6.97 11.77 -1.79
CA SER A 64 6.24 10.52 -2.09
C SER A 64 6.69 9.39 -1.17
N PHE A 65 5.76 8.78 -0.44
CA PHE A 65 6.06 7.72 0.50
C PHE A 65 5.64 6.35 -0.05
N TYR A 66 6.57 5.39 -0.01
CA TYR A 66 6.39 4.03 -0.50
C TYR A 66 6.61 3.07 0.66
N CYS A 67 5.59 2.28 1.00
CA CYS A 67 5.75 1.19 1.96
C CYS A 67 5.35 -0.15 1.36
N ARG A 68 6.05 -1.19 1.80
CA ARG A 68 5.72 -2.58 1.51
C ARG A 68 5.35 -3.24 2.81
N LEU A 69 4.12 -3.74 2.88
CA LEU A 69 3.60 -4.44 4.04
C LEU A 69 3.59 -5.93 3.73
N PRO A 70 4.15 -6.78 4.60
CA PRO A 70 4.03 -8.23 4.44
C PRO A 70 2.56 -8.62 4.54
N VAL A 71 2.10 -9.41 3.59
CA VAL A 71 0.80 -10.07 3.65
C VAL A 71 0.94 -11.22 4.65
N LEU A 72 0.07 -11.22 5.67
CA LEU A 72 -0.03 -12.30 6.62
C LEU A 72 -0.66 -13.49 5.91
N ASP A 73 -0.08 -14.67 6.10
CA ASP A 73 -0.73 -15.92 5.70
C ASP A 73 -2.02 -16.06 6.50
N PRO A 74 -3.21 -16.14 5.87
CA PRO A 74 -4.46 -16.34 6.60
C PRO A 74 -4.50 -17.66 7.37
N GLY A 75 -3.53 -18.56 7.16
CA GLY A 75 -3.52 -19.89 7.72
C GLY A 75 -4.45 -20.78 6.91
N SER A 76 -3.91 -21.84 6.31
CA SER A 76 -4.72 -22.86 5.67
C SER A 76 -5.62 -23.52 6.72
N SER A 77 -6.94 -23.40 6.55
CA SER A 77 -7.95 -24.20 7.27
C SER A 77 -7.85 -25.67 6.92
#